data_AF-A0A6I4TPD7-F1
#
_entry.id   AF-A0A6I4TPD7-F1
#
_cell.length_a   1.000
_cell.length_b   1.000
_cell.length_c   1.000
_cell.angle_alpha   90.00
_cell.angle_beta   90.00
_cell.angle_gamma   90.00
#
_symmetry.space_group_name_H-M   'P 1'
#
loop_
_entity.id
_entity.type
_entity.pdbx_description
1 polymer ?
#
loop_
_entity_poly.entity_id
_entity_poly.type
_entity_poly.pdbx_seq_one_letter_code
_entity_poly.pdbx_strand_id
1 'polypeptide(L)'
;MKKLAFTALAASAALTLAACGDTTDASSEAMADNVEMPADEAMAGTPAPVSDADAVANAATAASAAPTEDTTSEDSTEVAADAAVAAAADAEAAAAAAESATRAAEAAR
;
A
#
# COMPACT_ATOMS: atom_id res chain seq x y z
N MET A 1 20.25 29.10 18.63
CA MET A 1 18.92 29.42 18.05
C MET A 1 18.65 28.62 16.76
N LYS A 2 18.76 27.29 16.78
CA LYS A 2 18.48 26.40 15.61
C LYS A 2 17.50 25.26 15.94
N LYS A 3 17.12 25.15 17.22
CA LYS A 3 16.26 24.10 17.76
C LYS A 3 14.77 24.34 17.51
N LEU A 4 14.39 25.58 17.16
CA LEU A 4 13.01 25.99 16.87
C LEU A 4 12.55 25.60 15.45
N ALA A 5 13.50 25.37 14.53
CA ALA A 5 13.17 24.96 13.17
C ALA A 5 12.65 23.52 13.10
N PHE A 6 13.22 22.62 13.93
CA PHE A 6 12.81 21.22 13.98
C PHE A 6 11.44 21.01 14.60
N THR A 7 11.07 21.82 15.61
CA THR A 7 9.74 21.74 16.24
C THR A 7 8.63 22.24 15.33
N ALA A 8 8.92 23.19 14.43
CA ALA A 8 7.93 23.72 13.49
C ALA A 8 7.59 22.72 12.37
N LEU A 9 8.59 21.97 11.87
CA LEU A 9 8.39 20.96 10.83
C LEU A 9 7.58 19.76 11.34
N ALA A 10 7.78 19.35 12.60
CA ALA A 10 7.02 18.26 13.20
C ALA A 10 5.54 18.64 13.43
N ALA A 11 5.26 19.90 13.76
CA ALA A 11 3.90 20.38 14.01
C ALA A 11 3.05 20.46 12.73
N SER A 12 3.63 20.78 11.58
CA SER A 12 2.90 20.87 10.31
C SER A 12 2.44 19.51 9.77
N ALA A 13 3.20 18.45 10.01
CA ALA A 13 2.82 17.09 9.61
C ALA A 13 1.61 16.55 10.40
N ALA A 14 1.44 16.98 11.65
CA ALA A 14 0.30 16.58 12.48
C ALA A 14 -1.02 17.26 12.03
N LEU A 15 -0.96 18.52 11.54
CA LEU A 15 -2.16 19.23 11.09
C LEU A 15 -2.70 18.72 9.74
N THR A 16 -1.84 18.20 8.85
CA THR A 16 -2.28 17.67 7.55
C THR A 16 -3.01 16.33 7.65
N LEU A 17 -2.73 15.53 8.69
CA LEU A 17 -3.39 14.25 8.91
C LEU A 17 -4.84 14.41 9.40
N ALA A 18 -5.13 15.49 10.13
CA ALA A 18 -6.48 15.82 10.59
C ALA A 18 -7.40 16.37 9.49
N ALA A 19 -6.84 16.84 8.36
CA ALA A 19 -7.61 17.39 7.24
C ALA A 19 -8.01 16.33 6.19
N CYS A 20 -7.45 15.12 6.26
CA CYS A 20 -7.72 14.03 5.31
C CYS A 20 -8.57 12.89 5.92
N GLY A 21 -9.25 13.13 7.05
CA GLY A 21 -9.93 12.11 7.85
C GLY A 21 -11.39 12.40 8.23
N ASP A 22 -12.05 13.38 7.63
CA ASP A 22 -13.49 13.64 7.84
C ASP A 22 -14.30 13.07 6.65
N THR A 23 -14.41 11.74 6.61
CA THR A 23 -15.41 11.03 5.80
C THR A 23 -16.59 10.75 6.72
N THR A 24 -17.50 11.71 6.80
CA THR A 24 -18.83 11.46 7.39
C THR A 24 -19.65 10.61 6.42
N ASP A 25 -19.98 9.41 6.89
CA ASP A 25 -20.99 8.44 6.45
C ASP A 25 -21.67 8.65 5.07
N ALA A 26 -21.29 7.83 4.09
CA ALA A 26 -21.93 7.76 2.77
C ALA A 26 -22.94 6.60 2.67
N SER A 27 -23.50 6.12 3.80
CA SER A 27 -24.24 4.86 3.86
C SER A 27 -25.76 5.01 3.93
N SER A 28 -26.33 6.22 4.01
CA SER A 28 -27.74 6.38 4.43
C SER A 28 -28.81 6.68 3.36
N GLU A 29 -28.50 6.93 2.08
CA GLU A 29 -29.55 7.44 1.14
C GLU A 29 -29.66 6.73 -0.22
N ALA A 30 -29.00 5.60 -0.43
CA ALA A 30 -29.10 4.86 -1.70
C ALA A 30 -29.67 3.44 -1.46
N MET A 31 -30.98 3.35 -1.26
CA MET A 31 -31.69 2.08 -1.49
C MET A 31 -31.70 1.88 -3.01
N ALA A 32 -30.81 1.04 -3.53
CA ALA A 32 -30.83 0.64 -4.93
C ALA A 32 -32.14 -0.13 -5.19
N ASP A 33 -33.03 0.45 -5.99
CA ASP A 33 -34.20 -0.30 -6.48
C ASP A 33 -33.70 -1.53 -7.24
N ASN A 34 -34.28 -2.67 -6.88
CA ASN A 34 -33.95 -4.01 -7.31
C ASN A 34 -33.89 -4.06 -8.88
N VAL A 35 -32.71 -4.36 -9.43
CA VAL A 35 -32.38 -4.40 -10.88
C VAL A 35 -32.52 -5.85 -11.40
N GLU A 36 -33.64 -6.52 -11.11
CA GLU A 36 -33.82 -7.94 -11.45
C GLU A 36 -34.47 -8.01 -12.81
N MET A 37 -33.73 -7.53 -13.80
CA MET A 37 -33.86 -8.15 -15.11
C MET A 37 -32.95 -9.38 -15.08
N PRO A 38 -33.50 -10.61 -15.09
CA PRO A 38 -32.72 -11.83 -15.16
C PRO A 38 -31.64 -11.73 -16.24
N ALA A 39 -30.44 -12.25 -15.95
CA ALA A 39 -29.31 -12.17 -16.87
C ALA A 39 -29.65 -12.73 -18.26
N ASP A 40 -30.48 -13.77 -18.32
CA ASP A 40 -30.97 -14.37 -19.55
C ASP A 40 -31.82 -13.40 -20.40
N GLU A 41 -32.62 -12.56 -19.75
CA GLU A 41 -33.45 -11.55 -20.43
C GLU A 41 -32.61 -10.38 -20.93
N ALA A 42 -31.58 -9.98 -20.17
CA ALA A 42 -30.64 -8.95 -20.59
C ALA A 42 -29.79 -9.37 -21.80
N MET A 43 -29.50 -10.67 -21.93
CA MET A 43 -28.69 -11.24 -23.00
C MET A 43 -29.51 -11.71 -24.21
N ALA A 44 -30.84 -11.63 -24.15
CA ALA A 44 -31.73 -12.05 -25.23
C ALA A 44 -31.44 -11.26 -26.52
N GLY A 45 -31.17 -11.99 -27.61
CA GLY A 45 -30.90 -11.40 -28.93
C GLY A 45 -29.45 -10.99 -29.17
N THR A 46 -28.54 -11.25 -28.21
CA THR A 46 -27.10 -11.11 -28.48
C THR A 46 -26.64 -12.16 -29.50
N PRO A 47 -25.83 -11.77 -30.50
CA PRO A 47 -25.30 -12.73 -31.47
C PRO A 47 -24.35 -13.70 -30.78
N ALA A 48 -24.29 -14.93 -31.29
CA ALA A 48 -23.32 -15.92 -30.81
C ALA A 48 -21.89 -15.35 -30.95
N PRO A 49 -21.00 -15.64 -29.99
CA PRO A 49 -19.61 -15.23 -30.09
C PRO A 49 -19.01 -15.75 -31.39
N VAL A 50 -18.41 -14.84 -32.17
CA VAL A 50 -17.70 -15.19 -33.39
C VAL A 50 -16.33 -15.76 -33.03
N SER A 51 -15.91 -16.80 -33.74
CA SER A 51 -14.58 -17.37 -33.54
C SER A 51 -13.52 -16.42 -34.10
N ASP A 52 -12.62 -15.97 -33.22
CA ASP A 52 -11.48 -15.14 -33.55
C ASP A 52 -10.21 -16.01 -33.52
N ALA A 53 -9.64 -16.28 -34.70
CA ALA A 53 -8.46 -17.12 -34.83
C ALA A 53 -7.20 -16.48 -34.21
N ASP A 54 -7.12 -15.15 -34.20
CA ASP A 54 -6.01 -14.41 -33.61
C ASP A 54 -6.08 -14.45 -32.08
N ALA A 55 -7.28 -14.43 -31.49
CA ALA A 55 -7.48 -14.63 -30.06
C ALA A 55 -7.02 -16.03 -29.61
N VAL A 56 -7.30 -17.07 -30.40
CA VAL A 56 -6.87 -18.45 -30.11
C VAL A 56 -5.34 -18.59 -30.21
N ALA A 57 -4.72 -17.98 -31.22
CA ALA A 57 -3.26 -18.01 -31.39
C ALA A 57 -2.51 -17.26 -30.26
N ASN A 58 -3.06 -16.13 -29.80
CA ASN A 58 -2.51 -15.37 -28.69
C ASN A 58 -2.62 -16.12 -27.36
N ALA A 59 -3.73 -16.81 -27.11
CA ALA A 59 -3.89 -17.64 -25.91
C ALA A 59 -2.87 -18.79 -25.84
N ALA A 60 -2.60 -19.45 -26.98
CA ALA A 60 -1.58 -20.51 -27.06
C ALA A 60 -0.15 -19.99 -26.82
N THR A 61 0.13 -18.78 -27.30
CA THR A 61 1.43 -18.12 -27.09
C THR A 61 1.62 -17.69 -25.64
N ALA A 62 0.60 -17.11 -25.01
CA ALA A 62 0.63 -16.72 -23.60
C ALA A 62 0.80 -17.92 -22.65
N ALA A 63 0.14 -19.04 -22.96
CA ALA A 63 0.29 -20.29 -22.19
C ALA A 63 1.72 -20.87 -22.24
N SER A 64 2.47 -20.61 -23.32
CA SER A 64 3.87 -21.06 -23.46
C SER A 64 4.89 -20.09 -22.85
N ALA A 65 4.46 -18.88 -22.48
CA ALA A 65 5.30 -17.83 -21.91
C ALA A 65 5.09 -17.61 -20.41
N ALA A 66 4.29 -18.46 -19.75
CA ALA A 66 4.04 -18.34 -18.31
C ALA A 66 5.37 -18.43 -17.53
N PRO A 67 5.78 -17.37 -16.79
CA PRO A 67 6.89 -17.48 -15.87
C PRO A 67 6.48 -18.44 -14.75
N THR A 68 7.37 -19.34 -14.37
CA THR A 68 7.18 -20.17 -13.17
C THR A 68 7.04 -19.24 -11.97
N GLU A 69 5.88 -19.28 -11.31
CA GLU A 69 5.43 -18.43 -10.18
C GLU A 69 6.30 -18.49 -8.90
N ASP A 70 7.50 -19.08 -8.95
CA ASP A 70 8.28 -19.44 -7.76
C ASP A 70 9.34 -18.38 -7.36
N THR A 71 9.61 -17.36 -8.18
CA THR A 71 10.74 -16.43 -7.92
C THR A 71 10.39 -15.09 -7.27
N THR A 72 9.11 -14.77 -7.01
CA THR A 72 8.74 -13.42 -6.53
C THR A 72 8.41 -13.33 -5.03
N SER A 73 7.93 -14.42 -4.42
CA SER A 73 7.44 -14.40 -3.03
C SER A 73 8.54 -14.60 -1.98
N GLU A 74 9.57 -15.38 -2.27
CA GLU A 74 10.67 -15.62 -1.32
C GLU A 74 11.57 -14.38 -1.17
N ASP A 75 11.88 -13.69 -2.27
CA ASP A 75 12.74 -12.50 -2.29
C ASP A 75 12.13 -11.32 -1.52
N SER A 76 10.80 -11.11 -1.63
CA SER A 76 10.11 -10.05 -0.89
C SER A 76 10.11 -10.27 0.62
N THR A 77 10.12 -11.53 1.08
CA THR A 77 10.11 -11.86 2.51
C THR A 77 11.49 -11.66 3.14
N GLU A 78 12.55 -12.05 2.42
CA GLU A 78 13.93 -11.84 2.86
C GLU A 78 14.27 -10.35 2.93
N VAL A 79 13.89 -9.56 1.92
CA VAL A 79 14.09 -8.11 1.90
C VAL A 79 13.35 -7.43 3.06
N ALA A 80 12.13 -7.87 3.38
CA ALA A 80 11.37 -7.33 4.51
C ALA A 80 12.03 -7.68 5.87
N ALA A 81 12.59 -8.88 6.00
CA ALA A 81 13.30 -9.30 7.19
C ALA A 81 14.60 -8.49 7.40
N ASP A 82 15.40 -8.32 6.35
CA ASP A 82 16.62 -7.53 6.40
C ASP A 82 16.34 -6.05 6.74
N ALA A 83 15.29 -5.47 6.15
CA ALA A 83 14.86 -4.12 6.48
C ALA A 83 14.45 -3.97 7.95
N ALA A 84 13.80 -4.98 8.53
CA ALA A 84 13.41 -4.98 9.94
C ALA A 84 14.64 -5.06 10.88
N VAL A 85 15.63 -5.89 10.53
CA VAL A 85 16.88 -5.99 11.30
C VAL A 85 17.67 -4.69 11.24
N ALA A 86 17.77 -4.06 10.07
CA ALA A 86 18.43 -2.77 9.91
C ALA A 86 17.75 -1.68 10.75
N ALA A 87 16.42 -1.61 10.71
CA ALA A 87 15.65 -0.65 11.50
C ALA A 87 15.83 -0.84 13.01
N ALA A 88 15.93 -2.09 13.49
CA ALA A 88 16.19 -2.38 14.89
C ALA A 88 17.59 -1.91 15.32
N ALA A 89 18.61 -2.16 14.48
CA ALA A 89 19.97 -1.70 14.75
C ALA A 89 20.08 -0.17 14.77
N ASP A 90 19.42 0.53 13.86
CA ASP A 90 19.36 1.99 13.85
C ASP A 90 18.67 2.56 15.10
N ALA A 91 17.62 1.89 15.59
CA ALA A 91 16.93 2.29 16.82
C ALA A 91 17.83 2.14 18.06
N GLU A 92 18.59 1.05 18.16
CA GLU A 92 19.56 0.84 19.25
C GLU A 92 20.70 1.86 19.20
N ALA A 93 21.23 2.16 18.00
CA ALA A 93 22.25 3.18 17.82
C ALA A 93 21.75 4.58 18.21
N ALA A 94 20.51 4.91 17.84
CA ALA A 94 19.86 6.16 18.23
C ALA A 94 19.64 6.27 19.75
N ALA A 95 19.25 5.17 20.42
CA ALA A 95 19.10 5.12 21.87
C ALA A 95 20.45 5.33 22.58
N ALA A 96 21.51 4.66 22.14
CA ALA A 96 22.86 4.83 22.70
C ALA A 96 23.38 6.27 22.50
N ALA A 97 23.12 6.88 21.33
CA ALA A 97 23.46 8.27 21.07
C ALA A 97 22.69 9.23 22.02
N ALA A 98 21.41 8.98 22.27
CA ALA A 98 20.60 9.78 23.19
C ALA A 98 21.11 9.70 24.64
N GLU A 99 21.50 8.51 25.11
CA GLU A 99 22.10 8.34 26.44
C GLU A 99 23.45 9.06 26.56
N SER A 100 24.29 8.99 25.52
CA SER A 100 25.58 9.69 25.49
C SER A 100 25.42 11.21 25.53
N ALA A 101 24.43 11.74 24.81
CA ALA A 101 24.09 13.16 24.81
C ALA A 101 23.56 13.61 26.18
N THR A 102 22.80 12.75 26.87
CA THR A 102 22.30 13.02 28.22
C THR A 102 23.45 13.09 29.24
N ARG A 103 24.36 12.11 29.22
CA ARG A 103 25.56 12.11 30.07
C ARG A 103 26.49 13.31 29.82
N ALA A 104 26.67 13.70 28.56
CA ALA A 104 27.47 14.89 28.22
C ALA A 104 26.81 16.19 28.72
N ALA A 105 25.48 16.26 28.72
CA ALA A 105 24.74 17.41 29.24
C ALA A 105 24.79 17.49 30.78
N GLU A 106 24.83 16.36 31.48
CA GLU A 106 24.99 16.32 32.94
C GLU A 106 26.42 16.65 33.40
N ALA A 107 27.45 16.19 32.68
CA ALA A 107 28.85 16.49 33.00
C ALA A 107 29.25 17.95 32.73
N ALA A 108 28.45 18.69 31.97
CA ALA A 108 28.65 20.11 31.67
C ALA A 108 27.89 21.05 32.64
N ARG A 109 27.21 20.50 33.66
CA ARG A 109 26.59 21.24 34.77
C ARG A 109 27.52 21.27 35.98
#